data_AF-A0A812RC42-F1
#
_entry.id   AF-A0A812RC42-F1
#
_cell.length_a   1.000
_cell.length_b   1.000
_cell.length_c   1.000
_cell.angle_alpha   90.00
_cell.angle_beta   90.00
_cell.angle_gamma   90.00
#
_symmetry.space_group_name_H-M   'P 1'
#
loop_
_entity.id
_entity.type
_entity.pdbx_description
1 polymer ?
#
loop_
_entity_poly.entity_id
_entity_poly.type
_entity_poly.pdbx_seq_one_letter_code
_entity_poly.pdbx_strand_id
1 'polypeptide(L)'
;MCEEGYVGEAAGCTECDAGYGMSDASVLLCVKCAESPWVTALQVCFWLGKNILIFGLAAKSVLGASQEAKSSSIFLNQLLSFATVAGTIVSAMLQTPAGEDLRNGVTGVLLQALGIVMDVGSGQSASTGQSTQCLLEYFGLQPSLWKGQVAFAAMAATLTTALGVAKGWHVAILVGINCFFPSFLGHFGRQLVCFRLGEREDLYCPHAPGMGFAWVVAAMTLSTAVILVAWWRLYNHSKHSKSGESGESGESVEPLPVHVVFLTAPYDKAFAAWETERLLRKSTFTLLAAVLPVTASPALQMSSLGLVLLASLVLNGMLLPYTERRWNLVEAGQLATCLVLIFAVAGLLASDPHWGQSRTIQVIVIMFTTSLAAGICSALAGLTVRAFVLEHIAKAAMPAKNRSAD
;
A
#
# COMPACT_ATOMS: atom_id res chain seq x y z
N MET A 1 -13.74 -26.29 -18.76
CA MET A 1 -12.42 -26.72 -18.25
C MET A 1 -11.78 -25.51 -17.62
N CYS A 2 -11.23 -25.65 -16.42
CA CYS A 2 -10.49 -24.57 -15.77
C CYS A 2 -9.11 -24.39 -16.40
N GLU A 3 -8.51 -23.22 -16.22
CA GLU A 3 -7.12 -22.98 -16.59
C GLU A 3 -6.16 -23.79 -15.70
N GLU A 4 -4.89 -23.90 -16.11
CA GLU A 4 -3.85 -24.55 -15.30
C GLU A 4 -3.73 -23.87 -13.93
N GLY A 5 -3.57 -24.69 -12.87
CA GLY A 5 -3.44 -24.21 -11.50
C GLY A 5 -4.76 -24.05 -10.75
N TYR A 6 -5.90 -24.35 -11.38
CA TYR A 6 -7.21 -24.39 -10.75
C TYR A 6 -7.74 -25.82 -10.63
N VAL A 7 -8.46 -26.10 -9.55
CA VAL A 7 -9.11 -27.40 -9.34
C VAL A 7 -10.31 -27.53 -10.28
N GLY A 8 -10.22 -28.45 -11.25
CA GLY A 8 -11.26 -28.64 -12.28
C GLY A 8 -12.63 -29.10 -11.76
N GLU A 9 -12.67 -29.70 -10.57
CA GLU A 9 -13.89 -30.16 -9.90
C GLU A 9 -14.56 -29.06 -9.06
N ALA A 10 -13.85 -27.96 -8.76
CA ALA A 10 -14.40 -26.85 -7.99
C ALA A 10 -15.37 -26.03 -8.84
N ALA A 11 -16.52 -25.67 -8.27
CA ALA A 11 -17.52 -24.86 -8.95
C ALA A 11 -16.92 -23.50 -9.34
N GLY A 12 -16.88 -23.19 -10.63
CA GLY A 12 -16.41 -21.91 -11.14
C GLY A 12 -14.89 -21.67 -11.08
N CYS A 13 -14.07 -22.72 -10.94
CA CYS A 13 -12.59 -22.60 -10.92
C CYS A 13 -12.09 -21.63 -9.83
N THR A 14 -12.69 -21.67 -8.64
CA THR A 14 -12.39 -20.72 -7.55
C THR A 14 -11.30 -21.18 -6.59
N GLU A 15 -10.84 -22.42 -6.71
CA GLU A 15 -9.83 -23.03 -5.85
C GLU A 15 -8.54 -23.30 -6.63
N CYS A 16 -7.40 -23.00 -6.01
CA CYS A 16 -6.09 -23.29 -6.58
C CYS A 16 -5.70 -24.74 -6.33
N ASP A 17 -5.07 -25.36 -7.32
CA ASP A 17 -4.54 -26.72 -7.25
C ASP A 17 -3.28 -26.78 -6.36
N ALA A 18 -2.84 -27.99 -5.99
CA ALA A 18 -1.65 -28.19 -5.18
C ALA A 18 -0.39 -27.56 -5.83
N GLY A 19 0.41 -26.83 -5.05
CA GLY A 19 1.56 -26.08 -5.55
C GLY A 19 1.21 -24.74 -6.21
N TYR A 20 -0.05 -24.31 -6.16
CA TYR A 20 -0.50 -22.98 -6.55
C TYR A 20 -1.12 -22.25 -5.35
N GLY A 21 -0.95 -20.92 -5.31
CA GLY A 21 -1.55 -20.06 -4.29
C GLY A 21 -2.31 -18.92 -4.91
N MET A 22 -3.33 -18.40 -4.23
CA MET A 22 -4.05 -17.21 -4.68
C MET A 22 -3.13 -15.98 -4.68
N SER A 23 -3.12 -15.25 -5.77
CA SER A 23 -2.35 -14.02 -5.94
C SER A 23 -2.76 -12.95 -4.93
N ASP A 24 -1.79 -12.19 -4.42
CA ASP A 24 -2.10 -11.03 -3.60
C ASP A 24 -2.75 -9.89 -4.43
N ALA A 25 -2.65 -9.90 -5.75
CA ALA A 25 -3.32 -8.92 -6.60
C ALA A 25 -4.82 -9.20 -6.77
N SER A 26 -5.21 -10.48 -6.79
CA SER A 26 -6.58 -10.93 -7.03
C SER A 26 -6.76 -12.32 -6.46
N VAL A 27 -7.83 -12.51 -5.67
CA VAL A 27 -8.21 -13.84 -5.14
C VAL A 27 -8.70 -14.80 -6.21
N LEU A 28 -8.96 -14.28 -7.42
CA LEU A 28 -9.42 -15.08 -8.55
C LEU A 28 -8.27 -15.54 -9.45
N LEU A 29 -7.02 -15.22 -9.10
CA LEU A 29 -5.85 -15.62 -9.86
C LEU A 29 -5.01 -16.58 -9.04
N CYS A 30 -4.83 -17.81 -9.55
CA CYS A 30 -3.88 -18.76 -9.00
C CYS A 30 -2.50 -18.54 -9.62
N VAL A 31 -1.47 -18.46 -8.77
CA VAL A 31 -0.08 -18.32 -9.18
C VAL A 31 0.71 -19.54 -8.71
N LYS A 32 1.59 -20.05 -9.57
CA LYS A 32 2.43 -21.20 -9.25
C LYS A 32 3.42 -20.84 -8.14
N CYS A 33 3.46 -21.63 -7.08
CA CYS A 33 4.44 -21.48 -6.01
C CYS A 33 5.82 -21.95 -6.49
N ALA A 34 6.87 -21.34 -5.93
CA ALA A 34 8.24 -21.64 -6.31
C ALA A 34 8.66 -23.01 -5.77
N GLU A 35 9.09 -23.91 -6.64
CA GLU A 35 9.61 -25.22 -6.25
C GLU A 35 11.07 -25.15 -5.80
N SER A 36 11.84 -24.18 -6.32
CA SER A 36 13.26 -24.06 -5.99
C SER A 36 13.45 -23.40 -4.61
N PRO A 37 14.35 -23.93 -3.76
CA PRO A 37 14.59 -23.39 -2.42
C PRO A 37 15.17 -21.98 -2.47
N TRP A 38 15.95 -21.65 -3.51
CA TRP A 38 16.52 -20.32 -3.70
C TRP A 38 15.45 -19.27 -3.99
N VAL A 39 14.53 -19.54 -4.92
CA VAL A 39 13.45 -18.60 -5.25
C VAL A 39 12.50 -18.45 -4.06
N THR A 40 12.23 -19.55 -3.34
CA THR A 40 11.48 -19.53 -2.08
C THR A 40 12.11 -18.60 -1.06
N ALA A 41 13.41 -18.76 -0.78
CA ALA A 41 14.14 -17.89 0.14
C ALA A 41 14.09 -16.42 -0.31
N LEU A 42 14.25 -16.16 -1.61
CA LEU A 42 14.17 -14.81 -2.17
C LEU A 42 12.77 -14.19 -2.01
N GLN A 43 11.69 -14.96 -2.23
CA GLN A 43 10.32 -14.48 -2.03
C GLN A 43 10.04 -14.16 -0.56
N VAL A 44 10.46 -15.02 0.36
CA VAL A 44 10.34 -14.79 1.81
C VAL A 44 11.13 -13.55 2.24
N CYS A 45 12.40 -13.46 1.82
CA CYS A 45 13.26 -12.31 2.11
C CYS A 45 12.70 -11.02 1.52
N PHE A 46 12.13 -11.06 0.31
CA PHE A 46 11.51 -9.90 -0.31
C PHE A 46 10.25 -9.46 0.46
N TRP A 47 9.37 -10.41 0.81
CA TRP A 47 8.15 -10.12 1.55
C TRP A 47 8.44 -9.53 2.93
N LEU A 48 9.39 -10.10 3.68
CA LEU A 48 9.82 -9.54 4.96
C LEU A 48 10.54 -8.19 4.77
N GLY A 49 11.51 -8.16 3.86
CA GLY A 49 12.39 -7.03 3.62
C GLY A 49 11.63 -5.76 3.23
N LYS A 50 10.64 -5.85 2.34
CA LYS A 50 9.85 -4.68 1.94
C LYS A 50 9.04 -4.09 3.10
N ASN A 51 8.44 -4.94 3.94
CA ASN A 51 7.62 -4.49 5.08
C ASN A 51 8.51 -3.87 6.17
N ILE A 52 9.63 -4.50 6.47
CA ILE A 52 10.64 -3.97 7.42
C ILE A 52 11.20 -2.64 6.90
N LEU A 53 11.54 -2.56 5.62
CA LEU A 53 12.11 -1.36 5.02
C LEU A 53 11.14 -0.16 5.11
N ILE A 54 9.89 -0.33 4.68
CA ILE A 54 8.90 0.75 4.70
C ILE A 54 8.61 1.17 6.14
N PHE A 55 8.40 0.20 7.05
CA PHE A 55 8.15 0.50 8.45
C PHE A 55 9.34 1.21 9.09
N GLY A 56 10.58 0.76 8.81
CA GLY A 56 11.80 1.39 9.30
C GLY A 56 12.01 2.80 8.76
N LEU A 57 11.72 3.04 7.48
CA LEU A 57 11.79 4.38 6.87
C LEU A 57 10.74 5.31 7.47
N ALA A 58 9.50 4.85 7.66
CA ALA A 58 8.44 5.61 8.31
C ALA A 58 8.79 5.91 9.78
N ALA A 59 9.29 4.92 10.53
CA ALA A 59 9.74 5.10 11.91
C ALA A 59 10.88 6.12 12.00
N LYS A 60 11.91 5.98 11.14
CA LYS A 60 13.02 6.93 11.07
C LYS A 60 12.54 8.34 10.69
N SER A 61 11.54 8.44 9.83
CA SER A 61 10.93 9.71 9.45
C SER A 61 10.26 10.40 10.65
N VAL A 62 9.42 9.68 11.41
CA VAL A 62 8.74 10.23 12.61
C VAL A 62 9.75 10.60 13.69
N LEU A 63 10.70 9.71 13.99
CA LEU A 63 11.72 9.96 15.01
C LEU A 63 12.69 11.08 14.61
N GLY A 64 12.85 11.28 13.30
CA GLY A 64 13.70 12.31 12.74
C GLY A 64 12.96 13.63 12.51
N ALA A 65 11.66 13.73 12.73
CA ALA A 65 10.92 14.97 12.58
C ALA A 65 11.31 15.93 13.71
N SER A 66 12.48 16.56 13.62
CA SER A 66 12.75 17.80 14.34
C SER A 66 11.83 18.90 13.78
N GLN A 67 11.77 20.06 14.43
CA GLN A 67 10.86 21.16 14.04
C GLN A 67 11.02 21.63 12.58
N GLU A 68 12.09 21.27 11.89
CA GLU A 68 12.31 21.57 10.47
C GLU A 68 11.80 20.46 9.57
N ALA A 69 10.92 20.83 8.63
CA ALA A 69 10.34 19.90 7.67
C ALA A 69 11.41 19.23 6.80
N LYS A 70 11.59 17.91 7.00
CA LYS A 70 12.51 17.11 6.20
C LYS A 70 11.93 16.80 4.83
N SER A 71 12.63 17.22 3.78
CA SER A 71 12.23 16.96 2.39
C SER A 71 12.19 15.45 2.10
N SER A 72 13.04 14.64 2.77
CA SER A 72 13.05 13.19 2.61
C SER A 72 11.71 12.53 2.95
N SER A 73 11.05 12.97 4.03
CA SER A 73 9.74 12.46 4.43
C SER A 73 8.65 12.77 3.41
N ILE A 74 8.68 13.98 2.83
CA ILE A 74 7.71 14.40 1.81
C ILE A 74 7.84 13.54 0.56
N PHE A 75 9.07 13.37 0.06
CA PHE A 75 9.32 12.53 -1.11
C PHE A 75 8.98 11.06 -0.85
N LEU A 76 9.29 10.54 0.34
CA LEU A 76 8.91 9.19 0.73
C LEU A 76 7.38 9.04 0.69
N ASN A 77 6.63 9.93 1.35
CA ASN A 77 5.18 9.85 1.36
C ASN A 77 4.57 9.98 -0.04
N GLN A 78 5.13 10.84 -0.89
CA GLN A 78 4.73 10.96 -2.29
C GLN A 78 5.02 9.68 -3.09
N LEU A 79 6.22 9.09 -2.92
CA LEU A 79 6.59 7.80 -3.51
C LEU A 79 5.61 6.70 -3.08
N LEU A 80 5.33 6.58 -1.78
CA LEU A 80 4.45 5.55 -1.27
C LEU A 80 3.03 5.69 -1.83
N SER A 81 2.51 6.92 -1.90
CA SER A 81 1.19 7.21 -2.46
C SER A 81 1.13 6.89 -3.95
N PHE A 82 2.10 7.38 -4.74
CA PHE A 82 2.13 7.18 -6.19
C PHE A 82 2.34 5.71 -6.56
N ALA A 83 3.30 5.03 -5.92
CA ALA A 83 3.61 3.62 -6.16
C ALA A 83 2.43 2.69 -5.86
N THR A 84 1.61 3.00 -4.85
CA THR A 84 0.39 2.22 -4.54
C THR A 84 -0.59 2.26 -5.71
N VAL A 85 -0.83 3.45 -6.26
CA VAL A 85 -1.75 3.65 -7.38
C VAL A 85 -1.18 3.05 -8.66
N ALA A 86 0.07 3.39 -8.99
CA ALA A 86 0.76 2.91 -10.17
C ALA A 86 0.89 1.37 -10.19
N GLY A 87 1.25 0.76 -9.05
CA GLY A 87 1.35 -0.70 -8.93
C GLY A 87 0.00 -1.39 -9.16
N THR A 88 -1.10 -0.81 -8.69
CA THR A 88 -2.46 -1.33 -8.94
C THR A 88 -2.84 -1.24 -10.43
N ILE A 89 -2.56 -0.10 -11.06
CA ILE A 89 -2.82 0.12 -12.49
C ILE A 89 -2.00 -0.85 -13.34
N VAL A 90 -0.70 -0.99 -13.04
CA VAL A 90 0.18 -1.91 -13.76
C VAL A 90 -0.24 -3.36 -13.54
N SER A 91 -0.59 -3.75 -12.32
CA SER A 91 -1.11 -5.08 -12.03
C SER A 91 -2.36 -5.41 -12.84
N ALA A 92 -3.30 -4.47 -12.94
CA ALA A 92 -4.51 -4.64 -13.74
C ALA A 92 -4.23 -4.84 -15.23
N MET A 93 -3.32 -4.03 -15.75
CA MET A 93 -2.93 -4.07 -17.14
C MET A 93 -2.15 -5.35 -17.51
N LEU A 94 -1.31 -5.86 -16.60
CA LEU A 94 -0.59 -7.11 -16.81
C LEU A 94 -1.50 -8.35 -16.78
N GLN A 95 -2.77 -8.21 -16.39
CA GLN A 95 -3.79 -9.27 -16.49
C GLN A 95 -4.49 -9.29 -17.86
N THR A 96 -4.17 -8.35 -18.75
CA THR A 96 -4.68 -8.40 -20.14
C THR A 96 -3.86 -9.38 -20.99
N PRO A 97 -4.42 -9.97 -22.06
CA PRO A 97 -3.67 -10.90 -22.92
C PRO A 97 -2.35 -10.32 -23.45
N ALA A 98 -2.33 -9.06 -23.90
CA ALA A 98 -1.07 -8.41 -24.32
C ALA A 98 -0.11 -8.16 -23.15
N GLY A 99 -0.63 -7.91 -21.95
CA GLY A 99 0.17 -7.81 -20.73
C GLY A 99 0.88 -9.13 -20.41
N GLU A 100 0.17 -10.25 -20.53
CA GLU A 100 0.73 -11.58 -20.31
C GLU A 100 1.77 -11.97 -21.36
N ASP A 101 1.51 -11.66 -22.64
CA ASP A 101 2.49 -11.84 -23.72
C ASP A 101 3.79 -11.06 -23.44
N LEU A 102 3.66 -9.81 -23.00
CA LEU A 102 4.81 -8.98 -22.65
C LEU A 102 5.53 -9.46 -21.39
N ARG A 103 4.80 -9.99 -20.42
CA ARG A 103 5.38 -10.61 -19.21
C ARG A 103 6.19 -11.85 -19.55
N ASN A 104 5.71 -12.66 -20.48
CA ASN A 104 6.37 -13.91 -20.90
C ASN A 104 7.50 -13.67 -21.92
N GLY A 105 7.54 -12.51 -22.57
CA GLY A 105 8.56 -12.14 -23.54
C GLY A 105 9.84 -11.52 -22.94
N VAL A 106 10.71 -10.98 -23.81
CA VAL A 106 11.98 -10.31 -23.43
C VAL A 106 11.75 -9.09 -22.53
N THR A 107 10.60 -8.46 -22.64
CA THR A 107 10.16 -7.34 -21.78
C THR A 107 9.84 -7.77 -20.34
N GLY A 108 9.69 -9.08 -20.07
CA GLY A 108 9.34 -9.61 -18.76
C GLY A 108 10.32 -9.20 -17.66
N VAL A 109 11.62 -9.25 -17.93
CA VAL A 109 12.66 -8.83 -16.96
C VAL A 109 12.53 -7.34 -16.61
N LEU A 110 12.28 -6.50 -17.62
CA LEU A 110 12.06 -5.07 -17.41
C LEU A 110 10.81 -4.85 -16.58
N LEU A 111 9.68 -5.47 -16.94
CA LEU A 111 8.41 -5.34 -16.23
C LEU A 111 8.52 -5.83 -14.77
N GLN A 112 9.27 -6.90 -14.51
CA GLN A 112 9.53 -7.40 -13.16
C GLN A 112 10.38 -6.41 -12.36
N ALA A 113 11.46 -5.87 -12.92
CA ALA A 113 12.29 -4.87 -12.25
C ALA A 113 11.48 -3.62 -11.90
N LEU A 114 10.60 -3.17 -12.81
CA LEU A 114 9.71 -2.05 -12.57
C LEU A 114 8.65 -2.37 -11.51
N GLY A 115 8.13 -3.60 -11.52
CA GLY A 115 7.22 -4.11 -10.51
C GLY A 115 7.84 -4.08 -9.11
N ILE A 116 9.10 -4.49 -8.96
CA ILE A 116 9.83 -4.44 -7.69
C ILE A 116 9.86 -3.02 -7.11
N VAL A 117 10.15 -2.00 -7.92
CA VAL A 117 10.20 -0.61 -7.44
C VAL A 117 8.82 -0.17 -6.93
N MET A 118 7.74 -0.52 -7.64
CA MET A 118 6.38 -0.20 -7.23
C MET A 118 5.92 -1.00 -6.01
N ASP A 119 6.30 -2.27 -5.89
CA ASP A 119 5.95 -3.14 -4.77
C ASP A 119 6.69 -2.69 -3.49
N VAL A 120 7.95 -2.29 -3.61
CA VAL A 120 8.71 -1.68 -2.50
C VAL A 120 8.15 -0.30 -2.14
N GLY A 121 7.75 0.51 -3.12
CA GLY A 121 7.11 1.79 -2.85
C GLY A 121 5.72 1.66 -2.23
N SER A 122 4.91 0.70 -2.63
CA SER A 122 3.54 0.55 -2.11
C SER A 122 3.50 -0.21 -0.77
N GLY A 123 4.49 -1.08 -0.52
CA GLY A 123 4.46 -2.10 0.53
C GLY A 123 3.55 -3.28 0.21
N GLN A 124 2.91 -3.26 -0.95
CA GLN A 124 1.98 -4.28 -1.41
C GLN A 124 2.66 -5.10 -2.51
N SER A 125 2.33 -6.39 -2.64
CA SER A 125 2.92 -7.26 -3.68
C SER A 125 2.03 -7.36 -4.91
N ALA A 126 1.51 -6.23 -5.40
CA ALA A 126 0.48 -6.25 -6.44
C ALA A 126 1.04 -6.64 -7.82
N SER A 127 2.32 -6.38 -8.11
CA SER A 127 2.87 -6.52 -9.47
C SER A 127 3.77 -7.73 -9.69
N THR A 128 4.43 -8.23 -8.64
CA THR A 128 5.39 -9.35 -8.75
C THR A 128 4.75 -10.75 -8.74
N GLY A 129 3.42 -10.84 -8.67
CA GLY A 129 2.71 -12.12 -8.65
C GLY A 129 2.97 -12.93 -7.37
N GLN A 130 3.33 -12.29 -6.27
CA GLN A 130 3.51 -12.98 -5.00
C GLN A 130 2.17 -13.43 -4.44
N SER A 131 2.20 -14.58 -3.77
CA SER A 131 1.09 -15.11 -3.01
C SER A 131 1.52 -15.32 -1.57
N THR A 132 0.80 -14.69 -0.64
CA THR A 132 0.93 -15.02 0.79
C THR A 132 0.59 -16.48 1.09
N GLN A 133 -0.18 -17.16 0.25
CA GLN A 133 -0.45 -18.59 0.40
C GLN A 133 0.76 -19.45 0.07
N CYS A 134 1.48 -19.13 -1.00
CA CYS A 134 2.75 -19.79 -1.30
C CYS A 134 3.76 -19.61 -0.14
N LEU A 135 3.81 -18.42 0.47
CA LEU A 135 4.65 -18.20 1.66
C LEU A 135 4.27 -19.13 2.82
N LEU A 136 2.98 -19.35 3.08
CA LEU A 136 2.54 -20.29 4.11
C LEU A 136 2.94 -21.72 3.77
N GLU A 137 2.77 -22.13 2.50
CA GLU A 137 3.15 -23.46 2.02
C GLU A 137 4.65 -23.71 2.20
N TYR A 138 5.51 -22.71 1.94
CA TYR A 138 6.95 -22.80 2.19
C TYR A 138 7.30 -23.05 3.67
N PHE A 139 6.46 -22.60 4.59
CA PHE A 139 6.59 -22.86 6.03
C PHE A 139 5.90 -24.17 6.48
N GLY A 140 5.36 -24.96 5.55
CA GLY A 140 4.61 -26.18 5.85
C GLY A 140 3.24 -25.90 6.50
N LEU A 141 2.73 -24.68 6.38
CA LEU A 141 1.41 -24.29 6.85
C LEU A 141 0.41 -24.45 5.70
N GLN A 142 -0.79 -24.94 6.02
CA GLN A 142 -1.86 -25.07 5.02
C GLN A 142 -2.18 -23.69 4.40
N PRO A 143 -2.09 -23.55 3.07
CA PRO A 143 -2.39 -22.30 2.39
C PRO A 143 -3.87 -21.94 2.60
N SER A 144 -4.11 -20.76 3.16
CA SER A 144 -5.47 -20.21 3.22
C SER A 144 -5.38 -18.70 3.28
N LEU A 145 -6.41 -18.04 2.75
CA LEU A 145 -6.46 -16.58 2.73
C LEU A 145 -6.46 -16.01 4.16
N TRP A 146 -7.25 -16.62 5.06
CA TRP A 146 -7.28 -16.26 6.47
C TRP A 146 -5.91 -16.36 7.16
N LYS A 147 -5.20 -17.50 7.00
CA LYS A 147 -3.87 -17.66 7.61
C LYS A 147 -2.87 -16.66 7.05
N GLY A 148 -3.00 -16.25 5.78
CA GLY A 148 -2.16 -15.23 5.17
C GLY A 148 -2.36 -13.86 5.84
N GLN A 149 -3.61 -13.50 6.16
CA GLN A 149 -3.92 -12.30 6.92
C GLN A 149 -3.37 -12.37 8.34
N VAL A 150 -3.49 -13.51 9.01
CA VAL A 150 -2.93 -13.71 10.35
C VAL A 150 -1.41 -13.55 10.33
N ALA A 151 -0.72 -14.10 9.33
CA ALA A 151 0.72 -13.94 9.17
C ALA A 151 1.11 -12.46 8.96
N PHE A 152 0.36 -11.74 8.11
CA PHE A 152 0.56 -10.30 7.92
C PHE A 152 0.32 -9.50 9.21
N ALA A 153 -0.78 -9.78 9.92
CA ALA A 153 -1.11 -9.12 11.18
C ALA A 153 -0.07 -9.40 12.27
N ALA A 154 0.44 -10.63 12.35
CA ALA A 154 1.50 -11.01 13.28
C ALA A 154 2.81 -10.26 12.98
N MET A 155 3.20 -10.13 11.71
CA MET A 155 4.35 -9.33 11.31
C MET A 155 4.17 -7.84 11.66
N ALA A 156 3.02 -7.26 11.33
CA ALA A 156 2.70 -5.86 11.67
C ALA A 156 2.75 -5.63 13.19
N ALA A 157 2.12 -6.50 13.97
CA ALA A 157 2.12 -6.44 15.43
C ALA A 157 3.54 -6.59 16.01
N THR A 158 4.37 -7.47 15.43
CA THR A 158 5.77 -7.67 15.85
C THR A 158 6.60 -6.40 15.61
N LEU A 159 6.50 -5.80 14.43
CA LEU A 159 7.23 -4.58 14.08
C LEU A 159 6.77 -3.39 14.94
N THR A 160 5.46 -3.22 15.11
CA THR A 160 4.90 -2.20 16.00
C THR A 160 5.31 -2.41 17.46
N THR A 161 5.29 -3.65 17.96
CA THR A 161 5.72 -3.96 19.33
C THR A 161 7.21 -3.68 19.52
N ALA A 162 8.05 -4.11 18.58
CA ALA A 162 9.49 -3.85 18.64
C ALA A 162 9.80 -2.34 18.68
N LEU A 163 9.13 -1.54 17.86
CA LEU A 163 9.27 -0.07 17.89
C LEU A 163 8.69 0.52 19.18
N GLY A 164 7.59 -0.03 19.69
CA GLY A 164 6.94 0.40 20.93
C GLY A 164 7.85 0.23 22.14
N VAL A 165 8.54 -0.91 22.22
CA VAL A 165 9.57 -1.19 23.24
C VAL A 165 10.78 -0.28 23.07
N ALA A 166 11.23 -0.03 21.84
CA ALA A 166 12.46 0.73 21.60
C ALA A 166 12.31 2.26 21.72
N LYS A 167 11.13 2.80 21.35
CA LYS A 167 10.92 4.25 21.15
C LYS A 167 9.60 4.78 21.71
N GLY A 168 8.80 3.93 22.33
CA GLY A 168 7.51 4.30 22.94
C GLY A 168 6.31 3.94 22.06
N TRP A 169 5.22 3.56 22.73
CA TRP A 169 4.00 3.04 22.10
C TRP A 169 3.27 4.04 21.20
N HIS A 170 3.32 5.34 21.52
CA HIS A 170 2.64 6.36 20.73
C HIS A 170 3.16 6.44 19.29
N VAL A 171 4.49 6.59 19.14
CA VAL A 171 5.15 6.62 17.84
C VAL A 171 4.93 5.29 17.11
N ALA A 172 5.05 4.17 17.83
CA ALA A 172 4.92 2.87 17.24
C ALA A 172 3.53 2.58 16.67
N ILE A 173 2.46 2.92 17.41
CA ILE A 173 1.08 2.77 16.95
C ILE A 173 0.84 3.67 15.73
N LEU A 174 1.31 4.92 15.77
CA LEU A 174 1.12 5.84 14.66
C LEU A 174 1.80 5.32 13.37
N VAL A 175 3.07 4.92 13.46
CA VAL A 175 3.81 4.36 12.32
C VAL A 175 3.13 3.07 11.85
N GLY A 176 2.73 2.20 12.79
CA GLY A 176 2.03 0.96 12.49
C GLY A 176 0.72 1.16 11.72
N ILE A 177 -0.13 2.08 12.16
CA ILE A 177 -1.39 2.41 11.49
C ILE A 177 -1.12 2.91 10.07
N ASN A 178 -0.22 3.87 9.90
CA ASN A 178 0.05 4.43 8.57
C ASN A 178 0.66 3.42 7.58
N CYS A 179 1.52 2.53 8.07
CA CYS A 179 2.17 1.53 7.23
C CYS A 179 1.24 0.34 6.90
N PHE A 180 0.52 -0.19 7.88
CA PHE A 180 -0.15 -1.49 7.75
C PHE A 180 -1.66 -1.41 7.56
N PHE A 181 -2.32 -0.32 7.97
CA PHE A 181 -3.79 -0.22 7.90
C PHE A 181 -4.34 -0.33 6.48
N PRO A 182 -3.77 0.32 5.44
CA PRO A 182 -4.26 0.15 4.08
C PRO A 182 -4.18 -1.30 3.59
N SER A 183 -3.07 -1.99 3.87
CA SER A 183 -2.89 -3.40 3.51
C SER A 183 -3.83 -4.31 4.30
N PHE A 184 -4.10 -4.02 5.57
CA PHE A 184 -5.11 -4.72 6.36
C PHE A 184 -6.50 -4.63 5.73
N LEU A 185 -6.91 -3.44 5.28
CA LEU A 185 -8.17 -3.26 4.55
C LEU A 185 -8.17 -3.95 3.19
N GLY A 186 -7.03 -3.97 2.48
CA GLY A 186 -6.88 -4.74 1.24
C GLY A 186 -7.10 -6.23 1.47
N HIS A 187 -6.46 -6.79 2.48
CA HIS A 187 -6.65 -8.18 2.89
C HIS A 187 -8.11 -8.49 3.19
N PHE A 188 -8.81 -7.61 3.90
CA PHE A 188 -10.23 -7.76 4.14
C PHE A 188 -11.06 -7.68 2.86
N GLY A 189 -10.78 -6.71 1.99
CA GLY A 189 -11.49 -6.54 0.72
C GLY A 189 -11.45 -7.80 -0.14
N ARG A 190 -10.32 -8.52 -0.12
CA ARG A 190 -10.17 -9.83 -0.78
C ARG A 190 -11.16 -10.89 -0.26
N GLN A 191 -11.47 -10.90 1.03
CA GLN A 191 -12.49 -11.83 1.57
C GLN A 191 -13.89 -11.52 1.06
N LEU A 192 -14.23 -10.23 0.91
CA LEU A 192 -15.54 -9.82 0.41
C LEU A 192 -15.79 -10.31 -1.01
N VAL A 193 -14.74 -10.39 -1.85
CA VAL A 193 -14.86 -10.95 -3.21
C VAL A 193 -15.35 -12.39 -3.17
N CYS A 194 -14.81 -13.22 -2.28
CA CYS A 194 -15.20 -14.62 -2.20
C CYS A 194 -16.69 -14.80 -1.88
N PHE A 195 -17.27 -13.92 -1.07
CA PHE A 195 -18.70 -13.97 -0.75
C PHE A 195 -19.60 -13.49 -1.89
N ARG A 196 -19.08 -12.73 -2.85
CA ARG A 196 -19.84 -12.23 -4.01
C ARG A 196 -20.01 -13.27 -5.12
N LEU A 197 -19.10 -14.25 -5.20
CA LEU A 197 -19.02 -15.20 -6.31
C LEU A 197 -19.87 -16.47 -6.11
N GLY A 198 -20.51 -16.63 -4.95
CA GLY A 198 -21.38 -17.77 -4.69
C GLY A 198 -22.69 -17.68 -5.49
N GLU A 199 -22.99 -18.72 -6.28
CA GLU A 199 -24.29 -18.88 -6.97
C GLU A 199 -25.44 -19.30 -6.03
N ARG A 200 -25.14 -19.61 -4.75
CA ARG A 200 -26.12 -20.11 -3.78
C ARG A 200 -26.62 -18.98 -2.87
N GLU A 201 -27.85 -19.12 -2.38
CA GLU A 201 -28.43 -18.24 -1.35
C GLU A 201 -27.56 -18.16 -0.07
N ASP A 202 -26.70 -19.16 0.14
CA ASP A 202 -25.73 -19.19 1.22
C ASP A 202 -24.43 -18.46 0.82
N LEU A 203 -24.08 -17.41 1.58
CA LEU A 203 -22.81 -16.68 1.52
C LEU A 203 -21.65 -17.59 1.97
N TYR A 204 -21.22 -18.49 1.09
CA TYR A 204 -20.14 -19.43 1.32
C TYR A 204 -18.82 -18.90 0.73
N CYS A 205 -17.79 -18.86 1.57
CA CYS A 205 -16.42 -18.60 1.15
C CYS A 205 -15.57 -19.82 1.57
N PRO A 206 -15.05 -20.61 0.63
CA PRO A 206 -14.28 -21.83 0.95
C PRO A 206 -13.01 -21.54 1.76
N HIS A 207 -12.54 -20.29 1.71
CA HIS A 207 -11.31 -19.85 2.35
C HIS A 207 -11.52 -19.17 3.71
N ALA A 208 -12.76 -18.93 4.12
CA ALA A 208 -13.07 -18.37 5.42
C ALA A 208 -13.05 -19.50 6.47
N PRO A 209 -12.59 -19.25 7.71
CA PRO A 209 -12.88 -20.16 8.81
C PRO A 209 -14.40 -20.37 8.85
N GLY A 210 -14.88 -21.59 9.15
CA GLY A 210 -16.31 -21.99 9.07
C GLY A 210 -17.33 -21.17 9.90
N MET A 211 -16.91 -20.01 10.42
CA MET A 211 -17.69 -19.00 11.14
C MET A 211 -18.49 -18.06 10.21
N GLY A 212 -18.38 -18.19 8.88
CA GLY A 212 -19.25 -17.53 7.88
C GLY A 212 -19.00 -16.02 7.68
N PHE A 213 -19.81 -15.41 6.80
CA PHE A 213 -19.71 -13.99 6.41
C PHE A 213 -19.86 -13.01 7.58
N ALA A 214 -20.83 -13.26 8.47
CA ALA A 214 -21.12 -12.38 9.59
C ALA A 214 -19.91 -12.19 10.51
N TRP A 215 -19.13 -13.25 10.71
CA TRP A 215 -17.92 -13.17 11.53
C TRP A 215 -16.81 -12.34 10.87
N VAL A 216 -16.61 -12.48 9.55
CA VAL A 216 -15.64 -11.67 8.80
C VAL A 216 -15.98 -10.18 8.88
N VAL A 217 -17.26 -9.83 8.71
CA VAL A 217 -17.75 -8.44 8.87
C VAL A 217 -17.60 -7.96 10.31
N ALA A 218 -17.92 -8.79 11.30
CA ALA A 218 -17.76 -8.44 12.72
C ALA A 218 -16.28 -8.21 13.08
N ALA A 219 -15.37 -9.08 12.64
CA ALA A 219 -13.94 -8.95 12.87
C ALA A 219 -13.39 -7.67 12.23
N MET A 220 -13.85 -7.32 11.04
CA MET A 220 -13.45 -6.09 10.36
C MET A 220 -13.99 -4.85 11.06
N THR A 221 -15.30 -4.79 11.31
CA THR A 221 -15.91 -3.65 12.00
C THR A 221 -15.26 -3.41 13.36
N LEU A 222 -14.98 -4.47 14.12
CA LEU A 222 -14.26 -4.38 15.38
C LEU A 222 -12.82 -3.90 15.19
N SER A 223 -12.07 -4.46 14.24
CA SER A 223 -10.67 -4.07 13.98
C SER A 223 -10.57 -2.62 13.53
N THR A 224 -11.43 -2.19 12.60
CA THR A 224 -11.52 -0.81 12.13
C THR A 224 -11.93 0.13 13.27
N ALA A 225 -12.91 -0.26 14.10
CA ALA A 225 -13.30 0.55 15.25
C ALA A 225 -12.15 0.72 16.25
N VAL A 226 -11.42 -0.36 16.56
CA VAL A 226 -10.25 -0.30 17.46
C VAL A 226 -9.17 0.62 16.90
N ILE A 227 -8.87 0.53 15.60
CA ILE A 227 -7.88 1.38 14.93
C ILE A 227 -8.32 2.84 14.92
N LEU A 228 -9.59 3.12 14.63
CA LEU A 228 -10.15 4.48 14.64
C LEU A 228 -10.17 5.06 16.06
N VAL A 229 -10.49 4.27 17.09
CA VAL A 229 -10.45 4.70 18.48
C VAL A 229 -9.01 4.98 18.92
N ALA A 230 -8.06 4.12 18.55
CA ALA A 230 -6.64 4.35 18.81
C ALA A 230 -6.17 5.64 18.15
N TRP A 231 -6.51 5.85 16.88
CA TRP A 231 -6.21 7.07 16.13
C TRP A 231 -6.82 8.31 16.79
N TRP A 232 -8.11 8.25 17.16
CA TRP A 232 -8.82 9.34 17.82
C TRP A 232 -8.21 9.70 19.17
N ARG A 233 -7.82 8.70 19.97
CA ARG A 233 -7.12 8.91 21.24
C ARG A 233 -5.77 9.59 21.04
N LEU A 234 -4.98 9.13 20.06
CA LEU A 234 -3.70 9.76 19.71
C LEU A 234 -3.89 11.22 19.29
N TYR A 235 -4.91 11.47 18.46
CA TYR A 235 -5.25 12.81 17.99
C TYR A 235 -5.65 13.74 19.15
N ASN A 236 -6.58 13.32 20.01
CA ASN A 236 -7.03 14.15 21.13
C ASN A 236 -5.97 14.37 22.20
N HIS A 237 -5.12 13.37 22.47
CA HIS A 237 -4.02 13.52 23.41
C HIS A 237 -3.06 14.63 22.97
N SER A 238 -2.76 14.71 21.66
CA SER A 238 -1.93 15.78 21.09
C SER A 238 -2.53 17.18 21.23
N LYS A 239 -3.87 17.29 21.19
CA LYS A 239 -4.59 18.56 21.32
C LYS A 239 -4.54 19.10 22.76
N HIS A 240 -4.72 18.21 23.74
CA HIS A 240 -4.68 18.61 25.16
C HIS A 240 -3.27 18.98 25.63
N SER A 241 -2.22 18.36 25.08
CA SER A 241 -0.84 18.73 25.42
C SER A 241 -0.49 20.19 25.06
N LYS A 242 -1.22 20.83 24.14
CA LYS A 242 -1.03 22.25 23.78
C LYS A 242 -1.67 23.25 24.74
N SER A 243 -2.62 22.81 25.56
CA SER A 243 -3.39 23.70 26.45
C SER A 243 -2.83 23.73 27.88
N GLY A 244 -1.90 22.84 28.22
CA GLY A 244 -1.19 22.80 29.50
C GLY A 244 0.02 23.72 29.51
N GLU A 245 -0.21 25.02 29.32
CA GLU A 245 0.78 26.06 29.58
C GLU A 245 0.82 26.31 31.11
N SER A 246 2.04 26.35 31.67
CA SER A 246 2.39 27.12 32.87
C SER A 246 1.96 26.59 34.25
N GLY A 247 1.99 25.28 34.47
CA GLY A 247 1.97 24.69 35.82
C GLY A 247 3.40 24.41 36.32
N GLU A 248 3.95 25.34 37.09
CA GLU A 248 5.29 25.34 37.70
C GLU A 248 5.47 24.16 38.67
N SER A 249 5.73 22.93 38.19
CA SER A 249 5.96 21.77 39.05
C SER A 249 6.80 20.68 38.38
N GLY A 250 8.08 20.97 38.15
CA GLY A 250 9.17 20.07 38.54
C GLY A 250 9.26 18.63 38.03
N GLU A 251 8.87 18.29 36.80
CA GLU A 251 9.54 17.20 36.04
C GLU A 251 9.22 17.36 34.54
N SER A 252 10.20 17.85 33.77
CA SER A 252 10.04 18.19 32.35
C SER A 252 10.01 16.93 31.47
N VAL A 253 8.89 16.21 31.46
CA VAL A 253 8.60 15.30 30.34
C VAL A 253 8.23 16.20 29.16
N GLU A 254 9.20 16.40 28.27
CA GLU A 254 9.07 17.25 27.09
C GLU A 254 7.80 16.82 26.31
N PRO A 255 6.79 17.70 26.17
CA PRO A 255 5.51 17.31 25.60
C PRO A 255 5.72 16.83 24.17
N LEU A 256 5.29 15.61 23.87
CA LEU A 256 5.41 15.03 22.55
C LEU A 256 4.80 16.00 21.53
N PRO A 257 5.62 16.53 20.62
CA PRO A 257 5.20 17.65 19.82
C PRO A 257 4.12 17.20 18.83
N VAL A 258 3.12 18.04 18.60
CA VAL A 258 1.93 17.72 17.78
C VAL A 258 2.28 17.34 16.33
N HIS A 259 3.48 17.70 15.86
CA HIS A 259 3.98 17.22 14.57
C HIS A 259 4.19 15.70 14.55
N VAL A 260 4.36 15.02 15.69
CA VAL A 260 4.58 13.57 15.74
C VAL A 260 3.37 12.81 15.22
N VAL A 261 2.14 13.32 15.38
CA VAL A 261 0.91 12.69 14.85
C VAL A 261 0.88 12.68 13.31
N PHE A 262 1.69 13.53 12.68
CA PHE A 262 1.73 13.69 11.23
C PHE A 262 3.10 13.23 10.73
N LEU A 263 3.16 12.20 9.89
CA LEU A 263 4.44 11.66 9.38
C LEU A 263 5.32 12.71 8.68
N THR A 264 4.72 13.82 8.26
CA THR A 264 5.40 14.95 7.63
C THR A 264 5.05 16.26 8.33
N ALA A 265 6.08 17.04 8.68
CA ALA A 265 5.98 18.38 9.28
C ALA A 265 5.78 19.62 8.34
N PRO A 266 5.62 19.53 6.99
CA PRO A 266 5.51 20.71 6.13
C PRO A 266 4.07 21.21 5.94
N TYR A 267 3.09 20.65 6.64
CA TYR A 267 1.71 21.07 6.49
C TYR A 267 1.47 22.39 7.21
N ASP A 268 0.61 23.22 6.61
CA ASP A 268 0.02 24.32 7.38
C ASP A 268 -0.69 23.73 8.61
N LYS A 269 -0.57 24.39 9.76
CA LYS A 269 -1.27 24.01 10.99
C LYS A 269 -2.79 23.90 10.77
N ALA A 270 -3.35 24.70 9.86
CA ALA A 270 -4.76 24.64 9.46
C ALA A 270 -5.13 23.33 8.76
N PHE A 271 -4.20 22.71 8.04
CA PHE A 271 -4.40 21.50 7.25
C PHE A 271 -3.72 20.27 7.84
N ALA A 272 -3.48 20.25 9.15
CA ALA A 272 -2.92 19.09 9.83
C ALA A 272 -3.73 17.80 9.58
N ALA A 273 -5.05 17.92 9.44
CA ALA A 273 -5.93 16.79 9.10
C ALA A 273 -5.68 16.18 7.70
N TRP A 274 -4.88 16.82 6.84
CA TRP A 274 -4.57 16.31 5.50
C TRP A 274 -3.90 14.94 5.52
N GLU A 275 -3.06 14.64 6.51
CA GLU A 275 -2.48 13.30 6.66
C GLU A 275 -3.56 12.22 6.87
N THR A 276 -4.66 12.58 7.57
CA THR A 276 -5.80 11.68 7.73
C THR A 276 -6.53 11.47 6.41
N GLU A 277 -6.69 12.52 5.58
CA GLU A 277 -7.21 12.37 4.21
C GLU A 277 -6.34 11.40 3.41
N ARG A 278 -5.00 11.55 3.45
CA ARG A 278 -4.09 10.68 2.70
C ARG A 278 -4.18 9.23 3.14
N LEU A 279 -4.22 8.99 4.45
CA LEU A 279 -4.39 7.64 5.00
C LEU A 279 -5.74 7.04 4.58
N LEU A 280 -6.84 7.81 4.67
CA LEU A 280 -8.17 7.38 4.26
C LEU A 280 -8.25 7.12 2.75
N ARG A 281 -7.64 7.97 1.93
CA ARG A 281 -7.51 7.81 0.48
C ARG A 281 -6.79 6.53 0.14
N LYS A 282 -5.59 6.30 0.70
CA LYS A 282 -4.81 5.08 0.47
C LYS A 282 -5.57 3.82 0.91
N SER A 283 -6.19 3.89 2.09
CA SER A 283 -7.01 2.83 2.67
C SER A 283 -8.22 2.47 1.80
N THR A 284 -8.97 3.48 1.36
CA THR A 284 -10.13 3.32 0.48
C THR A 284 -9.71 2.80 -0.90
N PHE A 285 -8.61 3.33 -1.44
CA PHE A 285 -8.05 2.90 -2.71
C PHE A 285 -7.65 1.41 -2.67
N THR A 286 -6.88 0.99 -1.67
CA THR A 286 -6.50 -0.43 -1.51
C THR A 286 -7.72 -1.33 -1.28
N LEU A 287 -8.68 -0.89 -0.46
CA LEU A 287 -9.92 -1.64 -0.22
C LEU A 287 -10.71 -1.85 -1.53
N LEU A 288 -10.95 -0.78 -2.29
CA LEU A 288 -11.68 -0.85 -3.56
C LEU A 288 -10.94 -1.72 -4.58
N ALA A 289 -9.61 -1.57 -4.67
CA ALA A 289 -8.79 -2.40 -5.55
C ALA A 289 -8.93 -3.89 -5.22
N ALA A 290 -9.01 -4.24 -3.93
CA ALA A 290 -9.17 -5.61 -3.47
C ALA A 290 -10.61 -6.16 -3.62
N VAL A 291 -11.64 -5.34 -3.37
CA VAL A 291 -13.07 -5.73 -3.46
C VAL A 291 -13.55 -5.85 -4.91
N LEU A 292 -12.95 -5.08 -5.82
CA LEU A 292 -13.29 -5.06 -7.24
C LEU A 292 -12.08 -5.58 -8.02
N PRO A 293 -11.80 -6.90 -8.00
CA PRO A 293 -10.65 -7.42 -8.72
C PRO A 293 -10.84 -7.16 -10.23
N VAL A 294 -9.72 -6.87 -10.88
CA VAL A 294 -9.66 -6.53 -12.31
C VAL A 294 -10.25 -7.66 -13.15
N THR A 295 -10.02 -8.90 -12.75
CA THR A 295 -10.54 -10.10 -13.42
C THR A 295 -12.07 -10.17 -13.45
N ALA A 296 -12.76 -9.60 -12.46
CA ALA A 296 -14.22 -9.66 -12.37
C ALA A 296 -14.90 -8.40 -12.93
N SER A 297 -14.37 -7.22 -12.63
CA SER A 297 -15.02 -5.94 -13.00
C SER A 297 -13.98 -4.83 -13.23
N PRO A 298 -13.20 -4.90 -14.33
CA PRO A 298 -12.07 -4.01 -14.56
C PRO A 298 -12.50 -2.54 -14.71
N ALA A 299 -13.56 -2.29 -15.48
CA ALA A 299 -14.09 -0.94 -15.68
C ALA A 299 -14.63 -0.33 -14.37
N LEU A 300 -15.33 -1.12 -13.55
CA LEU A 300 -15.88 -0.66 -12.28
C LEU A 300 -14.76 -0.34 -11.28
N GLN A 301 -13.71 -1.16 -11.24
CA GLN A 301 -12.54 -0.88 -10.41
C GLN A 301 -11.85 0.42 -10.86
N MET A 302 -11.48 0.55 -12.14
CA MET A 302 -10.77 1.73 -12.64
C MET A 302 -11.56 3.02 -12.48
N SER A 303 -12.86 2.99 -12.74
CA SER A 303 -13.73 4.16 -12.53
C SER A 303 -13.82 4.55 -11.05
N SER A 304 -13.99 3.57 -10.15
CA SER A 304 -14.05 3.83 -8.69
C SER A 304 -12.73 4.41 -8.18
N LEU A 305 -11.60 3.85 -8.59
CA LEU A 305 -10.27 4.35 -8.24
C LEU A 305 -10.04 5.75 -8.83
N GLY A 306 -10.49 6.00 -10.06
CA GLY A 306 -10.44 7.31 -10.71
C GLY A 306 -11.24 8.37 -9.95
N LEU A 307 -12.43 8.04 -9.46
CA LEU A 307 -13.25 8.97 -8.65
C LEU A 307 -12.57 9.34 -7.34
N VAL A 308 -11.95 8.37 -6.65
CA VAL A 308 -11.18 8.64 -5.43
C VAL A 308 -10.04 9.62 -5.71
N LEU A 309 -9.26 9.40 -6.77
CA LEU A 309 -8.15 10.29 -7.13
C LEU A 309 -8.61 11.67 -7.60
N LEU A 310 -9.73 11.75 -8.32
CA LEU A 310 -10.31 13.00 -8.76
C LEU A 310 -10.77 13.84 -7.56
N ALA A 311 -11.48 13.22 -6.61
CA ALA A 311 -11.88 13.89 -5.37
C ALA A 311 -10.66 14.43 -4.61
N SER A 312 -9.60 13.63 -4.49
CA SER A 312 -8.37 14.06 -3.83
C SER A 312 -7.61 15.15 -4.59
N LEU A 313 -7.63 15.15 -5.92
CA LEU A 313 -7.06 16.22 -6.73
C LEU A 313 -7.82 17.55 -6.54
N VAL A 314 -9.15 17.50 -6.53
CA VAL A 314 -10.00 18.66 -6.27
C VAL A 314 -9.74 19.20 -4.86
N LEU A 315 -9.73 18.32 -3.85
CA LEU A 315 -9.43 18.71 -2.47
C LEU A 315 -8.04 19.33 -2.33
N ASN A 316 -7.01 18.74 -2.96
CA ASN A 316 -5.66 19.30 -2.95
C ASN A 316 -5.60 20.67 -3.62
N GLY A 317 -6.31 20.87 -4.73
CA GLY A 317 -6.41 22.16 -5.42
C GLY A 317 -7.13 23.24 -4.62
N MET A 318 -8.14 22.86 -3.84
CA MET A 318 -8.90 23.78 -3.00
C MET A 318 -8.18 24.16 -1.70
N LEU A 319 -7.50 23.20 -1.07
CA LEU A 319 -6.94 23.36 0.27
C LEU A 319 -5.45 23.75 0.26
N LEU A 320 -4.68 23.35 -0.76
CA LEU A 320 -3.24 23.61 -0.86
C LEU A 320 -2.49 23.32 0.47
N PRO A 321 -2.54 22.06 0.97
CA PRO A 321 -2.19 21.71 2.35
C PRO A 321 -0.73 21.99 2.74
N TYR A 322 0.20 22.00 1.80
CA TYR A 322 1.61 22.26 2.10
C TYR A 322 1.89 23.76 2.19
N THR A 323 2.73 24.16 3.16
CA THR A 323 3.16 25.57 3.29
C THR A 323 3.90 26.06 2.04
N GLU A 324 4.72 25.21 1.42
CA GLU A 324 5.43 25.57 0.19
C GLU A 324 4.65 25.15 -1.06
N ARG A 325 4.41 26.11 -1.96
CA ARG A 325 3.68 25.92 -3.22
C ARG A 325 4.23 24.78 -4.08
N ARG A 326 5.55 24.54 -4.07
CA ARG A 326 6.18 23.47 -4.85
C ARG A 326 5.65 22.07 -4.50
N TRP A 327 5.40 21.79 -3.21
CA TRP A 327 4.93 20.48 -2.78
C TRP A 327 3.48 20.23 -3.18
N ASN A 328 2.63 21.27 -3.11
CA ASN A 328 1.27 21.22 -3.62
C ASN A 328 1.24 20.94 -5.13
N LEU A 329 2.14 21.56 -5.91
CA LEU A 329 2.26 21.33 -7.35
C LEU A 329 2.74 19.92 -7.68
N VAL A 330 3.71 19.38 -6.93
CA VAL A 330 4.19 18.01 -7.13
C VAL A 330 3.10 17.00 -6.79
N GLU A 331 2.37 17.16 -5.68
CA GLU A 331 1.26 16.24 -5.34
C GLU A 331 0.12 16.35 -6.36
N ALA A 332 -0.25 17.56 -6.80
CA ALA A 332 -1.23 17.74 -7.88
C ALA A 332 -0.79 17.08 -9.19
N GLY A 333 0.48 17.24 -9.57
CA GLY A 333 1.04 16.61 -10.76
C GLY A 333 1.05 15.08 -10.67
N GLN A 334 1.32 14.51 -9.49
CA GLN A 334 1.24 13.07 -9.25
C GLN A 334 -0.19 12.54 -9.36
N LEU A 335 -1.16 13.23 -8.73
CA LEU A 335 -2.57 12.86 -8.79
C LEU A 335 -3.12 12.95 -10.23
N ALA A 336 -2.80 14.04 -10.94
CA ALA A 336 -3.15 14.20 -12.35
C ALA A 336 -2.52 13.11 -13.22
N THR A 337 -1.25 12.78 -12.99
CA THR A 337 -0.58 11.69 -13.72
C THR A 337 -1.25 10.35 -13.46
N CYS A 338 -1.61 10.06 -12.20
CA CYS A 338 -2.33 8.84 -11.87
C CYS A 338 -3.70 8.77 -12.55
N LEU A 339 -4.43 9.88 -12.65
CA LEU A 339 -5.69 9.95 -13.41
C LEU A 339 -5.46 9.64 -14.89
N VAL A 340 -4.42 10.20 -15.52
CA VAL A 340 -4.05 9.88 -16.90
C VAL A 340 -3.76 8.39 -17.08
N LEU A 341 -3.01 7.78 -16.15
CA LEU A 341 -2.75 6.34 -16.16
C LEU A 341 -4.04 5.52 -16.02
N ILE A 342 -4.95 5.90 -15.10
CA ILE A 342 -6.25 5.24 -14.94
C ILE A 342 -7.08 5.37 -16.21
N PHE A 343 -7.17 6.55 -16.83
CA PHE A 343 -7.95 6.71 -18.06
C PHE A 343 -7.38 5.90 -19.22
N ALA A 344 -6.05 5.85 -19.37
CA ALA A 344 -5.39 5.04 -20.38
C ALA A 344 -5.69 3.55 -20.19
N VAL A 345 -5.56 3.03 -18.97
CA VAL A 345 -5.83 1.62 -18.66
C VAL A 345 -7.33 1.31 -18.66
N ALA A 346 -8.20 2.23 -18.27
CA ALA A 346 -9.64 2.08 -18.40
C ALA A 346 -10.06 1.96 -19.87
N GLY A 347 -9.47 2.78 -20.75
CA GLY A 347 -9.68 2.67 -22.20
C GLY A 347 -9.18 1.34 -22.77
N LEU A 348 -8.03 0.86 -22.28
CA LEU A 348 -7.51 -0.47 -22.62
C LEU A 348 -8.47 -1.59 -22.20
N LEU A 349 -8.98 -1.53 -20.96
CA LEU A 349 -9.84 -2.54 -20.36
C LEU A 349 -11.29 -2.48 -20.85
N ALA A 350 -11.75 -1.34 -21.37
CA ALA A 350 -13.08 -1.20 -21.96
C ALA A 350 -13.24 -2.03 -23.24
N SER A 351 -12.15 -2.55 -23.82
CA SER A 351 -12.16 -3.43 -25.00
C SER A 351 -12.94 -2.84 -26.20
N ASP A 352 -12.89 -1.52 -26.39
CA ASP A 352 -13.51 -0.86 -27.54
C ASP A 352 -12.93 -1.43 -28.86
N PRO A 353 -13.76 -1.66 -29.91
CA PRO A 353 -13.30 -2.28 -31.15
C PRO A 353 -12.09 -1.58 -31.81
N HIS A 354 -11.94 -0.27 -31.62
CA HIS A 354 -10.90 0.50 -32.32
C HIS A 354 -9.62 0.64 -31.47
N TRP A 355 -9.76 0.68 -30.15
CA TRP A 355 -8.65 0.91 -29.22
C TRP A 355 -8.20 -0.35 -28.50
N GLY A 356 -9.17 -1.14 -28.05
CA GLY A 356 -8.96 -2.32 -27.23
C GLY A 356 -8.66 -3.59 -28.02
N GLN A 357 -8.99 -3.69 -29.31
CA GLN A 357 -8.71 -4.92 -30.08
C GLN A 357 -7.36 -4.92 -30.81
N SER A 358 -6.79 -3.73 -31.07
CA SER A 358 -5.50 -3.64 -31.75
C SER A 358 -4.35 -3.96 -30.80
N ARG A 359 -3.70 -5.12 -31.00
CA ARG A 359 -2.54 -5.56 -30.19
C ARG A 359 -1.44 -4.50 -30.13
N THR A 360 -1.17 -3.81 -31.22
CA THR A 360 -0.17 -2.73 -31.28
C THR A 360 -0.52 -1.59 -30.33
N ILE A 361 -1.80 -1.16 -30.30
CA ILE A 361 -2.26 -0.10 -29.40
C ILE A 361 -2.16 -0.56 -27.95
N GLN A 362 -2.58 -1.81 -27.65
CA GLN A 362 -2.45 -2.38 -26.30
C GLN A 362 -1.00 -2.34 -25.82
N VAL A 363 -0.05 -2.83 -26.62
CA VAL A 363 1.39 -2.80 -26.28
C VAL A 363 1.91 -1.38 -26.09
N ILE A 364 1.51 -0.42 -26.95
CA ILE A 364 1.92 0.99 -26.80
C ILE A 364 1.41 1.57 -25.48
N VAL A 365 0.13 1.35 -25.14
CA VAL A 365 -0.45 1.82 -23.88
C VAL A 365 0.25 1.16 -22.69
N ILE A 366 0.54 -0.14 -22.76
CA ILE A 366 1.25 -0.88 -21.72
C ILE A 366 2.65 -0.34 -21.48
N MET A 367 3.41 -0.13 -22.55
CA MET A 367 4.76 0.39 -22.47
C MET A 367 4.77 1.85 -21.99
N PHE A 368 3.85 2.68 -22.47
CA PHE A 368 3.73 4.08 -22.04
C PHE A 368 3.43 4.19 -20.55
N THR A 369 2.37 3.51 -20.09
CA THR A 369 1.93 3.56 -18.69
C THR A 369 2.98 2.99 -17.75
N THR A 370 3.59 1.85 -18.09
CA THR A 370 4.63 1.22 -17.28
C THR A 370 5.89 2.10 -17.22
N SER A 371 6.31 2.67 -18.34
CA SER A 371 7.48 3.56 -18.39
C SER A 371 7.27 4.84 -17.59
N LEU A 372 6.07 5.43 -17.67
CA LEU A 372 5.73 6.64 -16.92
C LEU A 372 5.65 6.36 -15.41
N ALA A 373 4.97 5.28 -15.01
CA ALA A 373 4.90 4.81 -13.63
C ALA A 373 6.29 4.55 -13.05
N ALA A 374 7.11 3.77 -13.77
CA ALA A 374 8.47 3.44 -13.40
C ALA A 374 9.37 4.67 -13.28
N GLY A 375 9.31 5.57 -14.27
CA GLY A 375 10.12 6.78 -14.32
C GLY A 375 9.84 7.68 -13.12
N ILE A 376 8.56 7.90 -12.79
CA ILE A 376 8.16 8.72 -11.64
C ILE A 376 8.54 8.03 -10.32
N CYS A 377 8.29 6.73 -10.17
CA CYS A 377 8.69 5.99 -8.95
C CYS A 377 10.21 6.04 -8.75
N SER A 378 10.98 5.80 -9.80
CA SER A 378 12.45 5.82 -9.75
C SER A 378 12.98 7.22 -9.43
N ALA A 379 12.40 8.27 -10.03
CA ALA A 379 12.76 9.64 -9.74
C ALA A 379 12.48 10.01 -8.27
N LEU A 380 11.29 9.67 -7.75
CA LEU A 380 10.92 9.93 -6.36
C LEU A 380 11.77 9.12 -5.38
N ALA A 381 12.07 7.86 -5.69
CA ALA A 381 12.98 7.03 -4.90
C ALA A 381 14.40 7.64 -4.87
N GLY A 382 14.92 8.06 -6.02
CA GLY A 382 16.21 8.74 -6.11
C GLY A 382 16.25 10.06 -5.32
N LEU A 383 15.20 10.87 -5.40
CA LEU A 383 15.05 12.11 -4.62
C LEU A 383 14.96 11.84 -3.13
N THR A 384 14.23 10.79 -2.73
CA THR A 384 14.11 10.35 -1.34
C THR A 384 15.48 9.94 -0.78
N VAL A 385 16.21 9.06 -1.49
CA VAL A 385 17.55 8.61 -1.10
C VAL A 385 18.52 9.79 -1.02
N ARG A 386 18.53 10.67 -2.04
CA ARG A 386 19.38 11.86 -2.06
C ARG A 386 19.09 12.77 -0.86
N ALA A 387 17.81 13.04 -0.57
CA ALA A 387 17.41 13.85 0.57
C ALA A 387 17.87 13.22 1.89
N PHE A 388 17.70 11.91 2.07
CA PHE A 388 18.20 11.19 3.25
C PHE A 388 19.71 11.29 3.42
N VAL A 389 20.49 11.16 2.33
CA VAL A 389 21.95 11.27 2.37
C VAL A 389 22.37 12.69 2.75
N LEU A 390 21.77 13.73 2.15
CA LEU A 390 22.08 15.12 2.47
C LEU A 390 21.73 15.47 3.92
N GLU A 391 20.58 15.02 4.41
CA GLU A 391 20.17 15.19 5.81
C GLU A 391 21.15 14.48 6.77
N HIS A 392 21.66 13.30 6.38
CA HIS A 392 22.64 12.58 7.18
C HIS A 392 24.01 13.27 7.21
N ILE A 393 24.48 13.77 6.06
CA ILE A 393 25.72 14.56 5.97
C ILE A 393 25.60 15.84 6.79
N ALA A 394 24.48 16.56 6.69
CA ALA A 394 24.22 17.76 7.48
C ALA A 394 24.27 17.45 8.99
N LYS A 395 23.62 16.36 9.43
CA LYS A 395 23.69 15.93 10.84
C LYS A 395 25.11 15.54 11.27
N ALA A 396 25.88 14.91 10.40
CA ALA A 396 27.27 14.55 10.65
C ALA A 396 28.24 15.75 10.62
N ALA A 397 27.86 16.87 10.00
CA ALA A 397 28.64 18.10 9.99
C ALA A 397 28.39 18.98 11.23
N MET A 398 27.26 18.80 11.92
CA MET A 398 26.96 19.58 13.13
C MET A 398 27.99 19.28 14.25
N PRO A 399 28.49 20.32 14.96
CA PRO A 399 29.48 20.17 16.02
C PRO A 399 28.97 19.26 17.13
N ALA A 400 29.85 18.43 17.71
CA ALA A 400 29.47 17.42 18.71
C ALA A 400 28.70 18.00 19.91
N LYS A 401 28.94 19.26 20.27
CA LYS A 401 28.22 19.97 21.34
C LYS A 401 26.71 20.13 21.07
N ASN A 402 26.29 20.10 19.80
CA ASN A 402 24.88 20.15 19.40
C ASN A 402 24.30 18.75 19.13
N ARG A 403 25.09 17.67 19.23
CA ARG A 403 24.61 16.31 18.97
C ARG A 403 24.02 15.61 20.18
N SER A 404 24.34 16.06 21.41
CA SER A 404 23.86 15.44 22.65
C SER A 404 22.52 16.01 23.13
N ALA A 405 21.94 16.97 22.40
CA ALA A 405 20.65 17.58 22.71
C ALA A 405 19.48 16.95 21.91
N ASP A 406 19.78 16.06 20.95
CA ASP A 406 18.85 15.28 20.12
C ASP A 406 18.99 13.79 20.43
#